data_AF-A0A257MK17-F1
#
_entry.id   AF-A0A257MK17-F1
#
_cell.length_a   1.000
_cell.length_b   1.000
_cell.length_c   1.000
_cell.angle_alpha   90.00
_cell.angle_beta   90.00
_cell.angle_gamma   90.00
#
_symmetry.space_group_name_H-M   'P 1'
#
loop_
_entity.id
_entity.type
_entity.pdbx_description
1 polymer ?
#
loop_
_entity_poly.entity_id
_entity_poly.type
_entity_poly.pdbx_seq_one_letter_code
_entity_poly.pdbx_strand_id
1 'polypeptide(L)'
;MKLSSFMESAYPEKRSSSRLKKSKKDVIFSLEDLADRIGERPDRASVEELVGEDESQIELLLSSQPNKRCAMIWGYISSLAAERSPLPLHLPPLDYAGLELAGGSIFLEKAGSHVGERMRGGRIVVQEAAGDYLGQEMRGGGIVAGGCRDYAFRQMKGGWGVVKGDGGKFLGLGNNGGRIAVQGSCGERAGWLMRSGRLFVRSNAGEYLGLLMSGGEILVRGEAGRRAGWRRKGGRIAAGRLGPEAADGVLELG
;
A
#
# COMPACT_ATOMS: atom_id res chain seq x y z
N MET A 1 32.25 -70.87 13.65
CA MET A 1 32.26 -69.56 12.96
C MET A 1 30.86 -68.98 12.99
N LYS A 2 30.67 -67.79 13.59
CA LYS A 2 29.36 -67.12 13.66
C LYS A 2 29.17 -66.27 12.40
N LEU A 3 28.01 -66.35 11.75
CA LEU A 3 27.66 -65.65 10.51
C LEU A 3 27.81 -64.12 10.56
N SER A 4 27.82 -63.54 11.77
CA SER A 4 27.95 -62.09 11.97
C SER A 4 29.29 -61.52 11.47
N SER A 5 30.39 -62.28 11.55
CA SER A 5 31.69 -61.77 11.13
C SER A 5 31.89 -61.73 9.61
N PHE A 6 31.04 -62.44 8.84
CA PHE A 6 31.13 -62.47 7.38
C PHE A 6 30.48 -61.22 6.76
N MET A 7 29.38 -60.73 7.35
CA MET A 7 28.66 -59.54 6.87
C MET A 7 29.46 -58.23 7.08
N GLU A 8 30.22 -58.10 8.17
CA GLU A 8 31.06 -56.91 8.43
C GLU A 8 32.23 -56.79 7.43
N SER A 9 32.75 -57.91 6.92
CA SER A 9 33.85 -57.91 5.94
C SER A 9 33.40 -57.52 4.52
N ALA A 10 32.12 -57.74 4.19
CA ALA A 10 31.56 -57.44 2.87
C ALA A 10 31.09 -55.99 2.73
N TYR A 11 30.78 -55.33 3.86
CA TYR A 11 30.29 -53.95 3.89
C TYR A 11 31.08 -53.13 4.92
N PRO A 12 32.31 -52.67 4.59
CA PRO A 12 33.01 -51.73 5.45
C PRO A 12 32.13 -50.47 5.59
N GLU A 13 31.66 -50.20 6.80
CA GLU A 13 30.92 -48.98 7.12
C GLU A 13 31.80 -47.76 6.79
N LYS A 14 31.66 -47.22 5.58
CA LYS A 14 32.13 -45.88 5.25
C LYS A 14 31.26 -44.89 5.99
N ARG A 15 31.54 -44.69 7.29
CA ARG A 15 31.16 -43.49 8.04
C ARG A 15 32.03 -42.33 7.58
N SER A 16 31.69 -41.84 6.40
CA SER A 16 32.00 -40.50 5.93
C SER A 16 30.75 -40.02 5.20
N SER A 17 29.68 -39.75 5.95
CA SER A 17 28.74 -38.74 5.49
C SER A 17 29.51 -37.44 5.55
N SER A 18 30.16 -37.09 4.45
CA SER A 18 30.60 -35.72 4.22
C SER A 18 29.38 -34.86 4.50
N ARG A 19 29.38 -34.11 5.61
CA ARG A 19 28.44 -33.02 5.81
C ARG A 19 28.52 -32.19 4.54
N LEU A 20 27.49 -32.30 3.71
CA LEU A 20 27.29 -31.40 2.59
C LEU A 20 27.46 -30.00 3.17
N LYS A 21 28.51 -29.31 2.72
CA LYS A 21 28.75 -27.92 3.09
C LYS A 21 27.45 -27.19 2.71
N LYS A 22 26.77 -26.62 3.71
CA LYS A 22 25.63 -25.70 3.53
C LYS A 22 26.12 -24.49 2.73
N SER A 23 26.12 -24.60 1.41
CA SER A 23 26.37 -23.47 0.50
C SER A 23 25.50 -23.59 -0.76
N LYS A 24 24.21 -23.82 -0.55
CA LYS A 24 23.15 -23.50 -1.51
C LYS A 24 22.19 -22.63 -0.73
N LYS A 25 21.93 -21.39 -1.19
CA LYS A 25 20.78 -20.62 -0.71
C LYS A 25 19.58 -21.58 -0.74
N ASP A 26 18.93 -21.79 0.41
CA ASP A 26 17.77 -22.67 0.48
C ASP A 26 16.68 -22.06 -0.42
N VAL A 27 16.51 -22.63 -1.61
CA VAL A 27 15.58 -22.16 -2.64
C VAL A 27 14.18 -22.05 -2.01
N ILE A 28 13.48 -20.95 -2.30
CA ILE A 28 12.09 -20.74 -1.88
C ILE A 28 11.19 -21.19 -3.02
N PHE A 29 10.26 -22.11 -2.73
CA PHE A 29 9.41 -22.71 -3.74
C PHE A 29 8.00 -22.10 -3.83
N SER A 30 7.54 -21.42 -2.78
CA SER A 30 6.23 -20.75 -2.75
C SER A 30 6.20 -19.60 -1.74
N LEU A 31 5.09 -18.84 -1.77
CA LEU A 31 4.84 -17.80 -0.77
C LEU A 31 4.65 -18.38 0.64
N GLU A 32 4.10 -19.59 0.76
CA GLU A 32 3.93 -20.28 2.04
C GLU A 32 5.27 -20.70 2.65
N ASP A 33 6.18 -21.27 1.84
CA ASP A 33 7.54 -21.60 2.29
C ASP A 33 8.27 -20.34 2.79
N LEU A 34 8.13 -19.23 2.07
CA LEU A 34 8.66 -17.93 2.51
C LEU A 34 8.00 -17.46 3.81
N ALA A 35 6.68 -17.57 3.92
CA ALA A 35 5.93 -17.16 5.10
C ALA A 35 6.30 -17.98 6.34
N ASP A 36 6.56 -19.28 6.19
CA ASP A 36 6.96 -20.15 7.30
C ASP A 36 8.38 -19.85 7.79
N ARG A 37 9.28 -19.42 6.89
CA ARG A 37 10.62 -18.97 7.27
C ARG A 37 10.64 -17.59 7.93
N ILE A 38 9.74 -16.69 7.54
CA ILE A 38 9.62 -15.35 8.11
C ILE A 38 8.89 -15.38 9.47
N GLY A 39 7.86 -16.22 9.60
CA GLY A 39 7.02 -16.31 10.80
C GLY A 39 5.78 -15.43 10.74
N GLU A 40 5.33 -14.94 11.90
CA GLU A 40 4.01 -14.28 12.04
C GLU A 40 3.98 -12.81 11.63
N ARG A 41 5.13 -12.13 11.62
CA ARG A 41 5.21 -10.68 11.37
C ARG A 41 6.19 -10.39 10.24
N PRO A 42 5.73 -10.43 8.97
CA PRO A 42 6.60 -10.15 7.85
C PRO A 42 6.98 -8.67 7.79
N ASP A 43 8.28 -8.43 7.66
CA ASP A 43 8.85 -7.13 7.34
C ASP A 43 9.63 -7.18 6.02
N ARG A 44 9.84 -6.00 5.44
CA ARG A 44 10.48 -5.86 4.13
C ARG A 44 11.90 -6.44 4.10
N ALA A 45 12.69 -6.22 5.16
CA ALA A 45 14.10 -6.61 5.19
C ALA A 45 14.23 -8.14 5.23
N SER A 46 13.41 -8.81 6.04
CA SER A 46 13.34 -10.27 6.11
C SER A 46 12.94 -10.90 4.77
N VAL A 47 11.98 -10.30 4.04
CA VAL A 47 11.60 -10.76 2.69
C VAL A 47 12.75 -10.58 1.71
N GLU A 48 13.39 -9.41 1.71
CA GLU A 48 14.48 -9.08 0.79
C GLU A 48 15.71 -9.97 1.01
N GLU A 49 16.07 -10.26 2.26
CA GLU A 49 17.17 -11.17 2.62
C GLU A 49 16.93 -12.60 2.10
N LEU A 50 15.71 -13.11 2.29
CA LEU A 50 15.35 -14.48 1.93
C LEU A 50 15.15 -14.67 0.43
N VAL A 51 14.48 -13.72 -0.23
CA VAL A 51 14.23 -13.78 -1.69
C VAL A 51 15.51 -13.45 -2.46
N GLY A 52 16.31 -12.51 -1.97
CA GLY A 52 17.56 -12.09 -2.61
C GLY A 52 17.36 -11.37 -3.95
N GLU A 53 18.33 -11.55 -4.84
CA GLU A 53 18.42 -10.87 -6.14
C GLU A 53 18.03 -11.75 -7.34
N ASP A 54 17.54 -12.97 -7.10
CA ASP A 54 17.17 -13.90 -8.17
C ASP A 54 15.83 -13.49 -8.82
N GLU A 55 15.91 -12.97 -10.05
CA GLU A 55 14.73 -12.53 -10.82
C GLU A 55 13.75 -13.66 -11.10
N SER A 56 14.23 -14.87 -11.40
CA SER A 56 13.36 -16.02 -11.68
C SER A 56 12.55 -16.43 -10.46
N GLN A 57 13.14 -16.33 -9.27
CA GLN A 57 12.44 -16.59 -8.02
C GLN A 57 11.37 -15.53 -7.73
N ILE A 58 11.65 -14.26 -8.02
CA ILE A 58 10.70 -13.16 -7.85
C ILE A 58 9.51 -13.32 -8.78
N GLU A 59 9.76 -13.62 -10.06
CA GLU A 59 8.70 -13.86 -11.04
C GLU A 59 7.79 -15.03 -10.63
N LEU A 60 8.39 -16.13 -10.16
CA LEU A 60 7.65 -17.28 -9.63
C LEU A 60 6.70 -16.86 -8.48
N LEU A 61 7.23 -16.13 -7.50
CA LEU A 61 6.44 -15.72 -6.33
C LEU A 61 5.36 -14.69 -6.70
N LEU A 62 5.61 -13.82 -7.68
CA LEU A 62 4.61 -12.87 -8.18
C LEU A 62 3.47 -13.52 -8.94
N SER A 63 3.75 -14.60 -9.66
CA SER A 63 2.73 -15.38 -10.38
C SER A 63 1.79 -16.17 -9.46
N SER A 64 2.14 -16.28 -8.17
CA SER A 64 1.36 -17.02 -7.18
C SER A 64 0.17 -16.21 -6.64
N GLN A 65 -0.92 -16.90 -6.29
CA GLN A 65 -2.06 -16.26 -5.60
C GLN A 65 -1.86 -16.35 -4.08
N PRO A 66 -1.61 -15.23 -3.38
CA PRO A 66 -1.41 -15.24 -1.94
C PRO A 66 -2.72 -15.54 -1.20
N ASN A 67 -2.62 -16.40 -0.18
CA ASN A 67 -3.62 -16.44 0.89
C ASN A 67 -3.48 -15.20 1.81
N LYS A 68 -4.40 -15.02 2.76
CA LYS A 68 -4.40 -13.86 3.68
C LYS A 68 -3.08 -13.67 4.45
N ARG A 69 -2.39 -14.76 4.82
CA ARG A 69 -1.11 -14.71 5.56
C ARG A 69 0.03 -14.22 4.67
N CYS A 70 -0.07 -14.48 3.36
CA CYS A 70 0.98 -14.17 2.39
C CYS A 70 0.79 -12.83 1.67
N ALA A 71 -0.35 -12.15 1.83
CA ALA A 71 -0.68 -10.94 1.08
C ALA A 71 0.37 -9.82 1.27
N MET A 72 0.84 -9.59 2.50
CA MET A 72 1.89 -8.60 2.76
C MET A 72 3.25 -9.01 2.18
N ILE A 73 3.60 -10.29 2.27
CA ILE A 73 4.84 -10.82 1.69
C ILE A 73 4.83 -10.62 0.18
N TRP A 74 3.73 -10.97 -0.48
CA TRP A 74 3.52 -10.71 -1.90
C TRP A 74 3.63 -9.20 -2.22
N GLY A 75 3.07 -8.35 -1.37
CA GLY A 75 3.21 -6.90 -1.48
C GLY A 75 4.67 -6.42 -1.47
N TYR A 76 5.49 -6.90 -0.55
CA TYR A 76 6.92 -6.58 -0.53
C TYR A 76 7.66 -7.08 -1.78
N ILE A 77 7.37 -8.30 -2.23
CA ILE A 77 7.97 -8.87 -3.46
C ILE A 77 7.60 -8.02 -4.68
N SER A 78 6.35 -7.56 -4.76
CA SER A 78 5.89 -6.68 -5.85
C SER A 78 6.65 -5.36 -5.91
N SER A 79 7.00 -4.80 -4.75
CA SER A 79 7.84 -3.61 -4.67
C SER A 79 9.28 -3.89 -5.09
N LEU A 80 9.87 -5.00 -4.62
CA LEU A 80 11.24 -5.39 -4.98
C LEU A 80 11.36 -5.60 -6.50
N ALA A 81 10.38 -6.26 -7.12
CA ALA A 81 10.34 -6.46 -8.55
C ALA A 81 10.21 -5.13 -9.32
N ALA A 82 9.29 -4.25 -8.89
CA ALA A 82 9.08 -2.96 -9.54
C ALA A 82 10.30 -2.03 -9.44
N GLU A 83 11.02 -2.08 -8.31
CA GLU A 83 12.22 -1.28 -8.08
C GLU A 83 13.42 -1.71 -8.93
N ARG A 84 13.45 -2.99 -9.34
CA ARG A 84 14.52 -3.56 -10.19
C ARG A 84 14.19 -3.50 -11.68
N SER A 85 12.90 -3.40 -12.01
CA SER A 85 12.45 -3.32 -13.40
C SER A 85 12.70 -1.94 -14.02
N PRO A 86 13.29 -1.86 -15.23
CA PRO A 86 13.38 -0.61 -15.99
C PRO A 86 12.03 -0.20 -16.62
N LEU A 87 11.06 -1.13 -16.67
CA LEU A 87 9.73 -0.91 -17.25
C LEU A 87 8.65 -0.96 -16.15
N PRO A 88 7.48 -0.33 -16.38
CA PRO A 88 6.34 -0.49 -15.48
C PRO A 88 5.98 -1.97 -15.28
N LEU A 89 5.91 -2.41 -14.03
CA LEU A 89 5.51 -3.76 -13.67
C LEU A 89 3.99 -3.88 -13.67
N HIS A 90 3.46 -4.75 -14.52
CA HIS A 90 2.04 -5.06 -14.56
C HIS A 90 1.73 -6.14 -13.51
N LEU A 91 0.78 -5.86 -12.63
CA LEU A 91 0.42 -6.76 -11.53
C LEU A 91 -1.06 -7.16 -11.57
N PRO A 92 -1.41 -8.33 -11.02
CA PRO A 92 -2.80 -8.71 -10.79
C PRO A 92 -3.46 -7.83 -9.70
N PRO A 93 -4.80 -7.78 -9.63
CA PRO A 93 -5.56 -6.89 -8.75
C PRO A 93 -5.61 -7.39 -7.30
N LEU A 94 -4.44 -7.61 -6.69
CA LEU A 94 -4.30 -8.14 -5.34
C LEU A 94 -4.11 -7.05 -4.29
N ASP A 95 -4.35 -7.41 -3.04
CA ASP A 95 -4.09 -6.54 -1.89
C ASP A 95 -2.58 -6.29 -1.71
N TYR A 96 -2.22 -5.17 -1.10
CA TYR A 96 -0.84 -4.80 -0.75
C TYR A 96 0.13 -4.64 -1.92
N ALA A 97 -0.34 -4.57 -3.18
CA ALA A 97 0.52 -4.28 -4.33
C ALA A 97 1.31 -2.97 -4.10
N GLY A 98 2.63 -3.01 -4.26
CA GLY A 98 3.50 -1.86 -4.01
C GLY A 98 3.67 -1.49 -2.53
N LEU A 99 3.51 -2.43 -1.59
CA LEU A 99 3.76 -2.21 -0.17
C LEU A 99 5.20 -1.72 0.05
N GLU A 100 5.34 -0.57 0.69
CA GLU A 100 6.61 0.11 0.98
C GLU A 100 7.44 0.47 -0.26
N LEU A 101 6.85 0.60 -1.44
CA LEU A 101 7.55 0.92 -2.69
C LEU A 101 8.48 2.14 -2.55
N ALA A 102 9.75 1.98 -2.95
CA ALA A 102 10.78 3.00 -2.87
C ALA A 102 11.10 3.67 -4.20
N GLY A 103 10.84 2.99 -5.31
CA GLY A 103 11.20 3.39 -6.67
C GLY A 103 10.43 2.58 -7.71
N GLY A 104 10.72 2.77 -8.99
CA GLY A 104 10.05 2.02 -10.06
C GLY A 104 8.61 2.47 -10.35
N SER A 105 7.94 1.70 -11.20
CA SER A 105 6.56 1.97 -11.62
C SER A 105 5.73 0.70 -11.61
N ILE A 106 4.52 0.76 -11.06
CA ILE A 106 3.55 -0.33 -11.05
C ILE A 106 2.30 0.09 -11.81
N PHE A 107 1.77 -0.83 -12.62
CA PHE A 107 0.51 -0.70 -13.31
C PHE A 107 -0.46 -1.81 -12.89
N LEU A 108 -1.70 -1.43 -12.62
CA LEU A 108 -2.80 -2.29 -12.20
C LEU A 108 -4.06 -1.89 -13.00
N GLU A 109 -4.77 -2.84 -13.60
CA GLU A 109 -6.08 -2.54 -14.21
C GLU A 109 -7.12 -2.24 -13.12
N LYS A 110 -7.27 -3.20 -12.20
CA LYS A 110 -8.00 -3.07 -10.92
C LYS A 110 -7.01 -3.28 -9.78
N ALA A 111 -7.38 -2.86 -8.57
CA ALA A 111 -6.52 -3.07 -7.42
C ALA A 111 -7.31 -3.46 -6.17
N GLY A 112 -6.69 -4.31 -5.34
CA GLY A 112 -7.20 -4.66 -4.02
C GLY A 112 -7.05 -3.50 -3.02
N SER A 113 -7.11 -3.84 -1.74
CA SER A 113 -6.90 -2.92 -0.63
C SER A 113 -5.41 -2.76 -0.32
N HIS A 114 -5.04 -1.70 0.41
CA HIS A 114 -3.65 -1.45 0.86
C HIS A 114 -2.61 -1.25 -0.24
N VAL A 115 -3.04 -0.97 -1.47
CA VAL A 115 -2.13 -0.70 -2.59
C VAL A 115 -1.31 0.56 -2.32
N GLY A 116 0.00 0.48 -2.46
CA GLY A 116 0.92 1.59 -2.15
C GLY A 116 1.00 1.95 -0.67
N GLU A 117 0.58 1.06 0.24
CA GLU A 117 0.73 1.30 1.67
C GLU A 117 2.20 1.58 2.03
N ARG A 118 2.44 2.62 2.82
CA ARG A 118 3.75 3.08 3.29
C ARG A 118 4.79 3.37 2.19
N MET A 119 4.38 3.50 0.92
CA MET A 119 5.32 3.82 -0.15
C MET A 119 6.05 5.15 0.12
N ARG A 120 7.33 5.20 -0.25
CA ARG A 120 8.24 6.34 -0.06
C ARG A 120 8.75 6.93 -1.37
N GLY A 121 8.57 6.24 -2.49
CA GLY A 121 8.93 6.69 -3.83
C GLY A 121 8.26 5.85 -4.91
N GLY A 122 8.68 6.02 -6.16
CA GLY A 122 8.06 5.34 -7.30
C GLY A 122 6.68 5.88 -7.67
N ARG A 123 6.02 5.19 -8.60
CA ARG A 123 4.69 5.55 -9.13
C ARG A 123 3.79 4.31 -9.23
N ILE A 124 2.54 4.45 -8.83
CA ILE A 124 1.51 3.41 -8.99
C ILE A 124 0.36 3.98 -9.81
N VAL A 125 -0.06 3.26 -10.84
CA VAL A 125 -1.24 3.60 -11.66
C VAL A 125 -2.25 2.47 -11.56
N VAL A 126 -3.44 2.80 -11.07
CA VAL A 126 -4.62 1.93 -11.08
C VAL A 126 -5.61 2.49 -12.10
N GLN A 127 -5.90 1.75 -13.17
CA GLN A 127 -6.74 2.25 -14.26
C GLN A 127 -8.20 2.45 -13.82
N GLU A 128 -8.74 1.51 -13.04
CA GLU A 128 -10.08 1.55 -12.48
C GLU A 128 -10.07 1.96 -10.99
N ALA A 129 -11.05 1.47 -10.22
CA ALA A 129 -11.14 1.72 -8.79
C ALA A 129 -10.19 0.81 -7.98
N ALA A 130 -9.48 1.41 -7.04
CA ALA A 130 -8.76 0.69 -6.00
C ALA A 130 -9.68 0.36 -4.80
N GLY A 131 -9.28 -0.64 -4.02
CA GLY A 131 -9.93 -1.01 -2.76
C GLY A 131 -9.73 0.01 -1.63
N ASP A 132 -9.88 -0.45 -0.40
CA ASP A 132 -9.71 0.37 0.80
C ASP A 132 -8.23 0.66 1.07
N TYR A 133 -7.93 1.72 1.83
CA TYR A 133 -6.57 2.04 2.29
C TYR A 133 -5.53 2.30 1.19
N LEU A 134 -5.97 2.67 -0.03
CA LEU A 134 -5.07 3.10 -1.10
C LEU A 134 -4.07 4.16 -0.61
N GLY A 135 -2.77 3.91 -0.69
CA GLY A 135 -1.74 4.86 -0.27
C GLY A 135 -1.75 5.18 1.23
N GLN A 136 -2.26 4.28 2.08
CA GLN A 136 -2.21 4.45 3.53
C GLN A 136 -0.75 4.67 4.00
N GLU A 137 -0.54 5.63 4.91
CA GLU A 137 0.75 5.94 5.53
C GLU A 137 1.88 6.31 4.54
N MET A 138 1.51 6.65 3.29
CA MET A 138 2.43 7.06 2.24
C MET A 138 3.31 8.24 2.67
N ARG A 139 4.61 8.14 2.40
CA ARG A 139 5.63 9.14 2.76
C ARG A 139 6.19 9.88 1.54
N GLY A 140 6.06 9.32 0.35
CA GLY A 140 6.57 9.89 -0.90
C GLY A 140 6.13 9.07 -2.12
N GLY A 141 6.48 9.52 -3.32
CA GLY A 141 6.03 8.93 -4.58
C GLY A 141 4.69 9.49 -5.08
N GLY A 142 4.09 8.81 -6.04
CA GLY A 142 2.84 9.22 -6.68
C GLY A 142 1.87 8.07 -6.95
N ILE A 143 0.59 8.27 -6.68
CA ILE A 143 -0.49 7.33 -7.03
C ILE A 143 -1.51 8.00 -7.93
N VAL A 144 -1.90 7.34 -9.02
CA VAL A 144 -3.05 7.71 -9.85
C VAL A 144 -4.05 6.57 -9.84
N ALA A 145 -5.31 6.81 -9.48
CA ALA A 145 -6.36 5.81 -9.48
C ALA A 145 -7.61 6.30 -10.24
N GLY A 146 -8.31 5.40 -10.94
CA GLY A 146 -9.60 5.67 -11.56
C GLY A 146 -10.70 5.97 -10.53
N GLY A 147 -10.61 5.37 -9.35
CA GLY A 147 -11.47 5.63 -8.18
C GLY A 147 -10.85 4.99 -6.95
N CYS A 148 -11.42 5.20 -5.76
CA CYS A 148 -10.99 4.47 -4.57
C CYS A 148 -12.13 4.30 -3.56
N ARG A 149 -12.04 3.25 -2.75
CA ARG A 149 -12.95 3.04 -1.62
C ARG A 149 -12.51 3.84 -0.39
N ASP A 150 -12.78 3.33 0.81
CA ASP A 150 -12.65 4.07 2.05
C ASP A 150 -11.18 4.16 2.51
N TYR A 151 -10.88 5.17 3.32
CA TYR A 151 -9.57 5.37 3.95
C TYR A 151 -8.39 5.58 2.99
N ALA A 152 -8.65 5.92 1.73
CA ALA A 152 -7.59 6.30 0.80
C ALA A 152 -6.74 7.45 1.38
N PHE A 153 -5.43 7.32 1.30
CA PHE A 153 -4.42 8.26 1.79
C PHE A 153 -4.50 8.54 3.29
N ARG A 154 -5.02 7.59 4.08
CA ARG A 154 -5.04 7.67 5.54
C ARG A 154 -3.61 7.82 6.09
N GLN A 155 -3.41 8.75 7.03
CA GLN A 155 -2.14 9.05 7.70
C GLN A 155 -0.97 9.35 6.75
N MET A 156 -1.26 9.88 5.56
CA MET A 156 -0.24 10.30 4.58
C MET A 156 0.68 11.37 5.16
N LYS A 157 2.00 11.20 4.99
CA LYS A 157 3.07 12.10 5.48
C LYS A 157 3.74 12.88 4.36
N GLY A 158 3.59 12.45 3.11
CA GLY A 158 4.19 13.09 1.94
C GLY A 158 3.84 12.37 0.65
N GLY A 159 4.31 12.89 -0.48
CA GLY A 159 3.94 12.41 -1.82
C GLY A 159 2.68 13.08 -2.38
N TRP A 160 2.13 12.51 -3.45
CA TRP A 160 0.90 12.99 -4.06
C TRP A 160 -0.01 11.86 -4.55
N GLY A 161 -1.32 12.11 -4.52
CA GLY A 161 -2.35 11.18 -4.99
C GLY A 161 -3.36 11.89 -5.90
N VAL A 162 -3.72 11.26 -7.01
CA VAL A 162 -4.79 11.72 -7.91
C VAL A 162 -5.83 10.62 -8.07
N VAL A 163 -7.08 10.92 -7.71
CA VAL A 163 -8.24 10.06 -7.95
C VAL A 163 -9.06 10.70 -9.06
N LYS A 164 -9.14 10.04 -10.22
CA LYS A 164 -9.83 10.56 -11.43
C LYS A 164 -11.36 10.51 -11.31
N GLY A 165 -11.88 9.53 -10.60
CA GLY A 165 -13.29 9.38 -10.28
C GLY A 165 -13.55 9.77 -8.83
N ASP A 166 -14.46 9.02 -8.19
CA ASP A 166 -14.88 9.26 -6.82
C ASP A 166 -13.95 8.60 -5.80
N GLY A 167 -13.85 9.25 -4.64
CA GLY A 167 -13.21 8.69 -3.46
C GLY A 167 -14.23 8.32 -2.37
N GLY A 168 -14.00 7.22 -1.67
CA GLY A 168 -14.85 6.79 -0.57
C GLY A 168 -14.79 7.69 0.67
N LYS A 169 -15.26 7.14 1.79
CA LYS A 169 -15.29 7.80 3.10
C LYS A 169 -13.88 7.92 3.66
N PHE A 170 -13.67 8.87 4.56
CA PHE A 170 -12.42 9.04 5.31
C PHE A 170 -11.18 9.30 4.45
N LEU A 171 -11.38 9.78 3.21
CA LEU A 171 -10.28 10.11 2.31
C LEU A 171 -9.37 11.18 2.93
N GLY A 172 -8.06 10.91 2.96
CA GLY A 172 -7.07 11.80 3.57
C GLY A 172 -7.16 11.92 5.09
N LEU A 173 -7.78 10.96 5.79
CA LEU A 173 -7.85 10.96 7.26
C LEU A 173 -6.45 11.08 7.86
N GLY A 174 -6.21 12.12 8.66
CA GLY A 174 -4.94 12.30 9.36
C GLY A 174 -3.79 12.74 8.46
N ASN A 175 -4.06 13.18 7.23
CA ASN A 175 -3.05 13.70 6.31
C ASN A 175 -2.20 14.78 7.00
N ASN A 176 -0.89 14.62 6.87
CA ASN A 176 0.13 15.43 7.53
C ASN A 176 1.32 15.67 6.59
N GLY A 177 1.02 16.15 5.37
CA GLY A 177 2.03 16.65 4.44
C GLY A 177 1.77 16.27 2.98
N GLY A 178 0.90 15.30 2.72
CA GLY A 178 0.55 14.85 1.37
C GLY A 178 -0.35 15.82 0.60
N ARG A 179 -0.33 15.69 -0.72
CA ARG A 179 -1.22 16.42 -1.64
C ARG A 179 -2.16 15.45 -2.35
N ILE A 180 -3.46 15.60 -2.14
CA ILE A 180 -4.48 14.72 -2.70
C ILE A 180 -5.41 15.55 -3.58
N ALA A 181 -5.67 15.08 -4.80
CA ALA A 181 -6.64 15.67 -5.72
C ALA A 181 -7.65 14.62 -6.15
N VAL A 182 -8.93 14.92 -5.96
CA VAL A 182 -10.07 14.08 -6.36
C VAL A 182 -10.86 14.83 -7.44
N GLN A 183 -10.95 14.25 -8.63
CA GLN A 183 -11.70 14.82 -9.73
C GLN A 183 -13.20 14.51 -9.64
N GLY A 184 -13.60 13.44 -8.98
CA GLY A 184 -15.00 13.17 -8.64
C GLY A 184 -15.41 13.82 -7.32
N SER A 185 -16.35 13.17 -6.66
CA SER A 185 -16.81 13.48 -5.31
C SER A 185 -16.05 12.66 -4.27
N CYS A 186 -16.05 13.10 -3.01
CA CYS A 186 -15.57 12.28 -1.90
C CYS A 186 -16.67 12.01 -0.88
N GLY A 187 -16.60 10.86 -0.22
CA GLY A 187 -17.53 10.48 0.84
C GLY A 187 -17.42 11.33 2.11
N GLU A 188 -18.13 10.88 3.15
CA GLU A 188 -18.13 11.51 4.47
C GLU A 188 -16.73 11.57 5.10
N ARG A 189 -16.50 12.60 5.93
CA ARG A 189 -15.32 12.76 6.79
C ARG A 189 -14.00 12.79 6.01
N ALA A 190 -14.02 13.26 4.76
CA ALA A 190 -12.80 13.59 4.05
C ALA A 190 -11.99 14.64 4.83
N GLY A 191 -10.68 14.45 4.95
CA GLY A 191 -9.80 15.33 5.73
C GLY A 191 -9.99 15.27 7.25
N TRP A 192 -10.67 14.25 7.81
CA TRP A 192 -10.79 14.09 9.26
C TRP A 192 -9.41 14.03 9.94
N LEU A 193 -9.18 14.83 10.98
CA LEU A 193 -7.90 14.93 11.71
C LEU A 193 -6.71 15.39 10.83
N MET A 194 -6.96 16.06 9.71
CA MET A 194 -5.90 16.63 8.88
C MET A 194 -5.06 17.63 9.68
N ARG A 195 -3.73 17.50 9.60
CA ARG A 195 -2.74 18.31 10.34
C ARG A 195 -1.95 19.23 9.44
N SER A 196 -1.67 18.81 8.20
CA SER A 196 -1.00 19.61 7.17
C SER A 196 -1.22 18.97 5.80
N GLY A 197 -0.71 19.58 4.72
CA GLY A 197 -0.90 19.12 3.34
C GLY A 197 -2.10 19.78 2.66
N ARG A 198 -2.51 19.21 1.52
CA ARG A 198 -3.61 19.74 0.69
C ARG A 198 -4.56 18.64 0.26
N LEU A 199 -5.87 18.93 0.31
CA LEU A 199 -6.92 18.12 -0.27
C LEU A 199 -7.75 18.99 -1.21
N PHE A 200 -7.78 18.63 -2.49
CA PHE A 200 -8.63 19.25 -3.50
C PHE A 200 -9.69 18.26 -3.95
N VAL A 201 -10.95 18.70 -4.01
CA VAL A 201 -12.10 17.94 -4.51
C VAL A 201 -12.82 18.77 -5.57
N ARG A 202 -12.90 18.27 -6.80
CA ARG A 202 -13.51 19.01 -7.92
C ARG A 202 -15.04 18.98 -7.88
N SER A 203 -15.65 17.92 -7.37
CA SER A 203 -17.11 17.82 -7.22
C SER A 203 -17.50 18.09 -5.76
N ASN A 204 -18.38 17.27 -5.20
CA ASN A 204 -18.93 17.42 -3.85
C ASN A 204 -18.12 16.64 -2.80
N ALA A 205 -18.22 17.08 -1.55
CA ALA A 205 -17.73 16.36 -0.39
C ALA A 205 -18.89 16.04 0.55
N GLY A 206 -18.89 14.83 1.11
CA GLY A 206 -19.89 14.40 2.09
C GLY A 206 -19.85 15.17 3.42
N GLU A 207 -20.67 14.72 4.36
CA GLU A 207 -20.77 15.34 5.69
C GLU A 207 -19.45 15.32 6.46
N TYR A 208 -19.28 16.24 7.40
CA TYR A 208 -18.13 16.32 8.31
C TYR A 208 -16.78 16.48 7.61
N LEU A 209 -16.74 17.16 6.46
CA LEU A 209 -15.50 17.56 5.80
C LEU A 209 -14.58 18.29 6.78
N GLY A 210 -13.32 17.86 6.90
CA GLY A 210 -12.33 18.50 7.78
C GLY A 210 -12.65 18.43 9.28
N LEU A 211 -13.47 17.46 9.71
CA LEU A 211 -13.77 17.22 11.13
C LEU A 211 -12.47 17.22 11.96
N LEU A 212 -12.44 17.94 13.07
CA LEU A 212 -11.30 17.97 14.00
C LEU A 212 -9.93 18.30 13.36
N MET A 213 -9.88 18.88 12.15
CA MET A 213 -8.61 19.22 11.52
C MET A 213 -7.89 20.33 12.31
N SER A 214 -6.58 20.24 12.42
CA SER A 214 -5.74 21.21 13.13
C SER A 214 -4.83 22.03 12.19
N GLY A 215 -4.77 21.69 10.91
CA GLY A 215 -3.97 22.40 9.92
C GLY A 215 -4.15 21.85 8.51
N GLY A 216 -3.48 22.46 7.54
CA GLY A 216 -3.61 22.12 6.12
C GLY A 216 -4.70 22.91 5.38
N GLU A 217 -4.91 22.55 4.12
CA GLU A 217 -5.86 23.22 3.22
C GLU A 217 -6.80 22.19 2.58
N ILE A 218 -8.11 22.45 2.64
CA ILE A 218 -9.14 21.70 1.93
C ILE A 218 -9.88 22.66 1.00
N LEU A 219 -9.95 22.32 -0.29
CA LEU A 219 -10.70 23.06 -1.30
C LEU A 219 -11.68 22.13 -2.00
N VAL A 220 -12.96 22.43 -1.90
CA VAL A 220 -14.05 21.73 -2.61
C VAL A 220 -14.67 22.70 -3.61
N ARG A 221 -14.75 22.32 -4.88
CA ARG A 221 -15.36 23.20 -5.91
C ARG A 221 -16.89 23.10 -5.94
N GLY A 222 -17.44 21.94 -5.57
CA GLY A 222 -18.87 21.75 -5.39
C GLY A 222 -19.33 22.06 -3.96
N GLU A 223 -20.29 21.26 -3.50
CA GLU A 223 -20.88 21.38 -2.17
C GLU A 223 -20.09 20.60 -1.13
N ALA A 224 -19.82 21.20 0.02
CA ALA A 224 -19.42 20.49 1.23
C ALA A 224 -20.67 20.24 2.07
N GLY A 225 -20.95 18.97 2.37
CA GLY A 225 -22.17 18.57 3.09
C GLY A 225 -22.25 19.10 4.53
N ARG A 226 -23.25 18.60 5.27
CA ARG A 226 -23.53 19.02 6.65
C ARG A 226 -22.28 19.02 7.53
N ARG A 227 -22.14 20.03 8.39
CA ARG A 227 -21.07 20.13 9.40
C ARG A 227 -19.65 20.17 8.82
N ALA A 228 -19.46 20.84 7.68
CA ALA A 228 -18.12 21.16 7.19
C ALA A 228 -17.32 21.95 8.25
N GLY A 229 -16.07 21.56 8.49
CA GLY A 229 -15.18 22.19 9.47
C GLY A 229 -15.55 21.98 10.94
N TRP A 230 -16.44 21.03 11.25
CA TRP A 230 -16.90 20.84 12.63
C TRP A 230 -15.74 20.53 13.59
N ARG A 231 -15.71 21.25 14.73
CA ARG A 231 -14.63 21.17 15.74
C ARG A 231 -13.22 21.37 15.18
N ARG A 232 -13.07 22.07 14.04
CA ARG A 232 -11.76 22.47 13.48
C ARG A 232 -10.99 23.31 14.50
N LYS A 233 -9.71 22.99 14.67
CA LYS A 233 -8.75 23.72 15.52
C LYS A 233 -7.82 24.65 14.71
N GLY A 234 -7.66 24.39 13.41
CA GLY A 234 -6.78 25.16 12.54
C GLY A 234 -6.88 24.75 11.06
N GLY A 235 -6.09 25.37 10.19
CA GLY A 235 -6.10 25.15 8.73
C GLY A 235 -7.24 25.88 8.01
N ARG A 236 -7.33 25.72 6.69
CA ARG A 236 -8.32 26.40 5.83
C ARG A 236 -9.23 25.40 5.12
N ILE A 237 -10.53 25.71 5.09
CA ILE A 237 -11.52 24.99 4.29
C ILE A 237 -12.25 26.02 3.44
N ALA A 238 -12.35 25.77 2.14
CA ALA A 238 -13.18 26.53 1.22
C ALA A 238 -14.03 25.58 0.37
N ALA A 239 -15.30 25.92 0.17
CA ALA A 239 -16.25 25.15 -0.64
C ALA A 239 -17.03 26.06 -1.61
N GLY A 240 -17.51 25.52 -2.73
CA GLY A 240 -18.41 26.25 -3.63
C GLY A 240 -19.76 26.53 -3.00
N ARG A 241 -20.31 25.56 -2.25
CA ARG A 241 -21.48 25.73 -1.39
C ARG A 241 -21.28 25.06 -0.04
N LEU A 242 -21.90 25.61 1.01
CA LEU A 242 -21.88 25.03 2.34
C LEU A 242 -23.24 24.42 2.72
N GLY A 243 -23.20 23.15 3.13
CA GLY A 243 -24.32 22.46 3.73
C GLY A 243 -24.64 22.99 5.14
N PRO A 244 -25.75 22.53 5.74
CA PRO A 244 -26.20 23.02 7.04
C PRO A 244 -25.18 22.80 8.15
N GLU A 245 -25.18 23.69 9.14
CA GLU A 245 -24.30 23.62 10.32
C GLU A 245 -22.79 23.62 9.98
N ALA A 246 -22.39 24.23 8.85
CA ALA A 246 -20.99 24.51 8.58
C ALA A 246 -20.39 25.37 9.71
N ALA A 247 -19.16 25.06 10.11
CA ALA A 247 -18.48 25.76 11.19
C ALA A 247 -18.04 27.17 10.78
N ASP A 248 -17.97 28.07 11.74
CA ASP A 248 -17.50 29.43 11.53
C ASP A 248 -16.09 29.46 10.91
N GLY A 249 -15.90 30.37 9.95
CA GLY A 249 -14.63 30.56 9.24
C GLY A 249 -14.34 29.53 8.14
N VAL A 250 -15.27 28.62 7.84
CA VAL A 250 -15.26 27.91 6.54
C VAL A 250 -15.69 28.90 5.46
N LEU A 251 -14.93 28.97 4.36
CA LEU A 251 -15.15 29.94 3.30
C LEU A 251 -16.08 29.37 2.22
N GLU A 252 -17.11 30.12 1.85
CA GLU A 252 -17.91 29.86 0.66
C GLU A 252 -17.36 30.71 -0.50
N LEU A 253 -17.19 30.12 -1.70
CA LEU A 253 -16.40 30.72 -2.78
C LEU A 253 -17.17 31.66 -3.71
N GLY A 254 -18.49 31.75 -3.61
CA GLY A 254 -19.33 32.63 -4.43
C GLY A 254 -19.61 32.09 -5.84
#